data_AF-A0A385THL8-F1
#
_entry.id   AF-A0A385THL8-F1
#
_cell.length_a   1.000
_cell.length_b   1.000
_cell.length_c   1.000
_cell.angle_alpha   90.00
_cell.angle_beta   90.00
_cell.angle_gamma   90.00
#
_symmetry.space_group_name_H-M   'P 1'
#
loop_
_entity.id
_entity.type
_entity.pdbx_description
1 polymer ?
#
loop_
_entity_poly.entity_id
_entity_poly.type
_entity_poly.pdbx_seq_one_letter_code
_entity_poly.pdbx_strand_id
1 'polypeptide(L)'
;MMTHKEMIHIVQTQLAIDLNCTVDDLNGEKDRVIFVDARENPGRRPYPRKERYFEMLSMGKSIVVSATPERLAIAKTHMEGKDRDTIFSLPFIRGLYLHFLPDLERIQPIPPPAGFSYEVVEENEILRFMGLEGLENAIVTDPHRPYQTVLAVIAKHNGKIVGMAGACNVCAAMWQIGIEVLPEHRQKGLASYLVNRLTFEVLHRGRVPTYDVISSNIASQRVAYRVGYYPAFVTDWRVDFREFESKSK
;
A
#
# COMPACT_ATOMS: atom_id res chain seq x y z
N MET A 1 9.29 -18.54 10.85
CA MET A 1 9.00 -17.13 10.51
C MET A 1 9.40 -16.89 9.08
N MET A 2 8.65 -16.07 8.35
CA MET A 2 8.97 -15.67 6.98
C MET A 2 10.33 -14.97 6.93
N THR A 3 11.15 -15.29 5.94
CA THR A 3 12.43 -14.63 5.66
C THR A 3 12.24 -13.41 4.77
N HIS A 4 13.22 -12.50 4.75
CA HIS A 4 13.17 -11.31 3.89
C HIS A 4 13.08 -11.70 2.40
N LYS A 5 13.81 -12.73 1.97
CA LYS A 5 13.78 -13.23 0.58
C LYS A 5 12.41 -13.78 0.19
N GLU A 6 11.77 -14.55 1.08
CA GLU A 6 10.40 -15.07 0.85
C GLU A 6 9.39 -13.92 0.77
N MET A 7 9.47 -12.93 1.66
CA MET A 7 8.61 -11.75 1.64
C MET A 7 8.70 -11.00 0.30
N ILE A 8 9.93 -10.70 -0.16
CA ILE A 8 10.14 -10.02 -1.44
C ILE A 8 9.59 -10.84 -2.61
N HIS A 9 9.82 -12.16 -2.62
CA HIS A 9 9.30 -13.01 -3.68
C HIS A 9 7.77 -13.04 -3.72
N ILE A 10 7.10 -13.09 -2.57
CA ILE A 10 5.63 -12.99 -2.46
C ILE A 10 5.14 -11.67 -3.06
N VAL A 11 5.75 -10.56 -2.65
CA VAL A 11 5.37 -9.22 -3.13
C VAL A 11 5.59 -9.11 -4.64
N GLN A 12 6.75 -9.49 -5.16
CA GLN A 12 7.04 -9.42 -6.59
C GLN A 12 6.10 -10.28 -7.42
N THR A 13 5.78 -11.49 -6.93
CA THR A 13 4.82 -12.38 -7.60
C THR A 13 3.43 -11.75 -7.66
N GLN A 14 2.96 -11.17 -6.56
CA GLN A 14 1.68 -10.47 -6.54
C GLN A 14 1.67 -9.25 -7.48
N LEU A 15 2.72 -8.42 -7.45
CA LEU A 15 2.83 -7.24 -8.32
C LEU A 15 2.87 -7.62 -9.81
N ALA A 16 3.56 -8.71 -10.15
CA ALA A 16 3.61 -9.24 -11.51
C ALA A 16 2.22 -9.67 -12.01
N ILE A 17 1.46 -10.38 -11.17
CA ILE A 17 0.06 -10.74 -11.46
C ILE A 17 -0.80 -9.48 -11.62
N ASP A 18 -0.66 -8.53 -10.69
CA ASP A 18 -1.46 -7.30 -10.69
C ASP A 18 -1.25 -6.49 -11.97
N LEU A 19 0.00 -6.30 -12.38
CA LEU A 19 0.36 -5.45 -13.52
C LEU A 19 0.37 -6.18 -14.86
N ASN A 20 0.16 -7.49 -14.89
CA ASN A 20 0.28 -8.32 -16.09
C ASN A 20 1.70 -8.30 -16.68
N CYS A 21 2.71 -8.47 -15.83
CA CYS A 21 4.12 -8.60 -16.22
C CYS A 21 4.76 -9.81 -15.52
N THR A 22 6.08 -9.96 -15.66
CA THR A 22 6.86 -10.99 -14.97
C THR A 22 7.68 -10.42 -13.81
N VAL A 23 8.13 -11.29 -12.91
CA VAL A 23 9.08 -10.91 -11.85
C VAL A 23 10.40 -10.40 -12.44
N ASP A 24 10.82 -10.92 -13.60
CA ASP A 24 12.02 -10.47 -14.29
C ASP A 24 11.83 -9.06 -14.86
N ASP A 25 10.64 -8.71 -15.34
CA ASP A 25 10.32 -7.35 -15.78
C ASP A 25 10.47 -6.33 -14.63
N LEU A 26 10.08 -6.69 -13.41
CA LEU A 26 10.24 -5.85 -12.20
C LEU A 26 11.72 -5.70 -11.78
N ASN A 27 12.54 -6.71 -12.08
CA ASN A 27 13.95 -6.80 -11.67
C ASN A 27 14.93 -6.52 -12.81
N GLY A 28 14.44 -5.99 -13.94
CA GLY A 28 15.23 -5.72 -15.14
C GLY A 28 16.30 -4.65 -14.95
N GLU A 29 16.80 -4.14 -16.08
CA GLU A 29 17.84 -3.11 -16.06
C GLU A 29 17.31 -1.77 -15.52
N LYS A 30 18.22 -0.98 -14.96
CA LYS A 30 17.91 0.35 -14.44
C LYS A 30 17.32 1.21 -15.57
N ASP A 31 16.22 1.90 -15.27
CA ASP A 31 15.52 2.84 -16.16
C ASP A 31 14.88 2.19 -17.41
N ARG A 32 14.94 0.86 -17.53
CA ARG A 32 14.17 0.13 -18.55
C ARG A 32 12.67 0.28 -18.27
N VAL A 33 11.92 0.65 -19.30
CA VAL A 33 10.46 0.75 -19.23
C VAL A 33 9.82 -0.46 -19.92
N ILE A 34 8.87 -1.10 -19.24
CA ILE A 34 8.12 -2.25 -19.73
C ILE A 34 6.66 -1.81 -19.87
N PHE A 35 6.10 -1.94 -21.07
CA PHE A 35 4.72 -1.56 -21.36
C PHE A 35 3.88 -2.83 -21.56
N VAL A 36 2.85 -3.00 -20.75
CA VAL A 36 1.97 -4.18 -20.78
C VAL A 36 0.50 -3.78 -20.77
N ASP A 37 -0.34 -4.56 -21.45
CA ASP A 37 -1.78 -4.37 -21.39
C ASP A 37 -2.29 -4.65 -19.97
N ALA A 38 -3.15 -3.80 -19.44
CA ALA A 38 -3.88 -4.09 -18.23
C ALA A 38 -4.87 -5.24 -18.45
N ARG A 39 -4.79 -6.31 -17.63
CA ARG A 39 -5.65 -7.50 -17.75
C ARG A 39 -6.15 -7.99 -16.40
N GLU A 40 -7.39 -8.47 -16.36
CA GLU A 40 -7.99 -9.09 -15.17
C GLU A 40 -7.43 -10.49 -14.93
N ASN A 41 -6.17 -10.56 -14.47
CA ASN A 41 -5.48 -11.80 -14.20
C ASN A 41 -6.08 -12.50 -12.96
N PRO A 42 -6.25 -13.84 -12.98
CA PRO A 42 -6.60 -14.59 -11.79
C PRO A 42 -5.60 -14.32 -10.65
N GLY A 43 -6.12 -14.00 -9.46
CA GLY A 43 -5.31 -13.72 -8.27
C GLY A 43 -4.78 -12.30 -8.15
N ARG A 44 -5.06 -11.40 -9.11
CA ARG A 44 -4.79 -9.96 -8.94
C ARG A 44 -5.57 -9.41 -7.73
N ARG A 45 -4.97 -8.45 -7.01
CA ARG A 45 -5.66 -7.68 -5.97
C ARG A 45 -6.92 -7.00 -6.54
N PRO A 46 -8.08 -7.07 -5.87
CA PRO A 46 -9.37 -6.69 -6.45
C PRO A 46 -9.59 -5.16 -6.43
N TYR A 47 -8.56 -4.39 -6.75
CA TYR A 47 -8.68 -2.95 -6.95
C TYR A 47 -9.39 -2.68 -8.28
N PRO A 48 -10.42 -1.81 -8.28
CA PRO A 48 -11.19 -1.53 -9.48
C PRO A 48 -10.32 -0.86 -10.54
N ARG A 49 -10.42 -1.36 -11.78
CA ARG A 49 -9.87 -0.67 -12.94
C ARG A 49 -10.95 0.14 -13.64
N LYS A 50 -10.64 1.41 -13.92
CA LYS A 50 -11.52 2.28 -14.70
C LYS A 50 -11.40 1.94 -16.18
N GLU A 51 -12.39 2.36 -16.98
CA GLU A 51 -12.38 2.17 -18.44
C GLU A 51 -11.10 2.67 -19.11
N ARG A 52 -10.51 3.76 -18.61
CA ARG A 52 -9.26 4.35 -19.09
C ARG A 52 -8.15 4.21 -18.06
N TYR A 53 -7.80 2.97 -17.75
CA TYR A 53 -6.87 2.61 -16.69
C TYR A 53 -5.42 2.85 -17.07
N PHE A 54 -4.65 3.27 -16.07
CA PHE A 54 -3.19 3.38 -16.12
C PHE A 54 -2.66 3.19 -14.71
N GLU A 55 -1.60 2.39 -14.59
CA GLU A 55 -0.79 2.27 -13.40
C GLU A 55 0.68 2.13 -13.83
N MET A 56 1.57 2.85 -13.16
CA MET A 56 3.00 2.63 -13.27
C MET A 56 3.59 2.21 -11.93
N LEU A 57 4.59 1.36 -11.95
CA LEU A 57 5.26 0.85 -10.75
C LEU A 57 6.78 0.80 -10.97
N SER A 58 7.54 1.14 -9.92
CA SER A 58 8.97 0.80 -9.86
C SER A 58 9.35 0.28 -8.48
N MET A 59 10.13 -0.81 -8.45
CA MET A 59 10.82 -1.30 -7.26
C MET A 59 12.28 -0.80 -7.18
N GLY A 60 12.65 0.19 -8.00
CA GLY A 60 13.98 0.81 -7.95
C GLY A 60 14.96 0.36 -9.04
N LYS A 61 14.57 -0.52 -9.97
CA LYS A 61 15.33 -0.83 -11.19
C LYS A 61 14.58 -0.39 -12.44
N SER A 62 13.73 -1.25 -12.97
CA SER A 62 12.87 -0.98 -14.11
C SER A 62 11.58 -0.25 -13.69
N ILE A 63 10.82 0.16 -14.69
CA ILE A 63 9.50 0.78 -14.57
C ILE A 63 8.53 -0.07 -15.37
N VAL A 64 7.49 -0.59 -14.73
CA VAL A 64 6.41 -1.30 -15.41
C VAL A 64 5.22 -0.36 -15.55
N VAL A 65 4.69 -0.24 -16.76
CA VAL A 65 3.48 0.51 -17.07
C VAL A 65 2.41 -0.47 -17.54
N SER A 66 1.36 -0.61 -16.75
CA SER A 66 0.19 -1.43 -17.05
C SER A 66 -0.99 -0.51 -17.34
N ALA A 67 -1.49 -0.50 -18.58
CA ALA A 67 -2.54 0.43 -18.96
C ALA A 67 -3.41 -0.09 -20.10
N THR A 68 -4.50 0.62 -20.38
CA THR A 68 -5.32 0.39 -21.58
C THR A 68 -4.57 0.81 -22.86
N PRO A 69 -4.90 0.25 -24.04
CA PRO A 69 -4.12 0.49 -25.27
C PRO A 69 -3.93 1.97 -25.61
N GLU A 70 -4.94 2.80 -25.44
CA GLU A 70 -4.89 4.24 -25.68
C GLU A 70 -3.97 4.98 -24.70
N ARG A 71 -3.90 4.52 -23.44
CA ARG A 71 -2.98 5.05 -22.43
C ARG A 71 -1.55 4.60 -22.65
N LEU A 72 -1.35 3.35 -23.07
CA LEU A 72 -0.04 2.83 -23.45
C LEU A 72 0.55 3.59 -24.63
N ALA A 73 -0.25 3.97 -25.63
CA ALA A 73 0.24 4.76 -26.76
C ALA A 73 0.82 6.12 -26.31
N ILE A 74 0.13 6.80 -25.39
CA ILE A 74 0.62 8.05 -24.79
C ILE A 74 1.88 7.79 -23.96
N ALA A 75 1.84 6.77 -23.09
CA ALA A 75 2.97 6.42 -22.23
C ALA A 75 4.24 6.12 -23.04
N LYS A 76 4.14 5.29 -24.08
CA LYS A 76 5.27 4.98 -24.98
C LYS A 76 5.86 6.24 -25.60
N THR A 77 5.02 7.09 -26.17
CA THR A 77 5.44 8.37 -26.79
C THR A 77 6.22 9.27 -25.82
N HIS A 78 5.84 9.29 -24.54
CA HIS A 78 6.42 10.21 -23.56
C HIS A 78 7.48 9.60 -22.63
N MET A 79 7.58 8.28 -22.53
CA MET A 79 8.47 7.58 -21.59
C MET A 79 9.59 6.80 -22.26
N GLU A 80 9.43 6.36 -23.51
CA GLU A 80 10.44 5.53 -24.17
C GLU A 80 11.78 6.29 -24.32
N GLY A 81 12.87 5.61 -23.94
CA GLY A 81 14.22 6.18 -23.97
C GLY A 81 14.53 7.22 -22.88
N LYS A 82 13.61 7.47 -21.94
CA LYS A 82 13.82 8.43 -20.84
C LYS A 82 14.24 7.74 -19.55
N ASP A 83 14.99 8.46 -18.72
CA ASP A 83 15.33 8.01 -17.37
C ASP A 83 14.13 8.10 -16.42
N ARG A 84 14.26 7.45 -15.25
CA ARG A 84 13.22 7.40 -14.23
C ARG A 84 12.79 8.76 -13.73
N ASP A 85 13.72 9.66 -13.42
CA ASP A 85 13.38 10.95 -12.82
C ASP A 85 12.56 11.78 -13.80
N THR A 86 12.94 11.73 -15.09
CA THR A 86 12.15 12.33 -16.16
C THR A 86 10.75 11.71 -16.25
N ILE A 87 10.62 10.38 -16.21
CA ILE A 87 9.31 9.70 -16.29
C ILE A 87 8.40 10.06 -15.11
N PHE A 88 8.92 9.99 -13.88
CA PHE A 88 8.14 10.28 -12.67
C PHE A 88 7.83 11.78 -12.50
N SER A 89 8.48 12.65 -13.29
CA SER A 89 8.20 14.09 -13.35
C SER A 89 7.21 14.49 -14.46
N LEU A 90 6.74 13.54 -15.27
CA LEU A 90 5.83 13.83 -16.38
C LEU A 90 4.53 14.51 -15.90
N PRO A 91 3.99 15.51 -16.62
CA PRO A 91 2.86 16.31 -16.12
C PRO A 91 1.56 15.52 -15.87
N PHE A 92 1.42 14.33 -16.45
CA PHE A 92 0.27 13.46 -16.21
C PHE A 92 0.43 12.56 -14.98
N ILE A 93 1.59 12.54 -14.31
CA ILE A 93 1.86 11.83 -13.05
C ILE A 93 1.58 12.77 -11.88
N ARG A 94 0.68 12.40 -10.94
CA ARG A 94 0.22 13.31 -9.87
C ARG A 94 0.17 12.72 -8.46
N GLY A 95 0.24 11.41 -8.33
CA GLY A 95 -0.21 10.68 -7.15
C GLY A 95 0.86 10.07 -6.27
N LEU A 96 2.05 9.77 -6.81
CA LEU A 96 3.14 9.00 -6.19
C LEU A 96 2.80 8.37 -4.83
N TYR A 97 2.42 7.09 -4.87
CA TYR A 97 2.16 6.26 -3.71
C TYR A 97 3.39 5.45 -3.34
N LEU A 98 3.87 5.62 -2.12
CA LEU A 98 5.00 4.89 -1.56
C LEU A 98 4.47 3.67 -0.81
N HIS A 99 5.01 2.51 -1.14
CA HIS A 99 4.66 1.24 -0.51
C HIS A 99 5.84 0.77 0.34
N PHE A 100 5.57 0.54 1.62
CA PHE A 100 6.56 0.16 2.61
C PHE A 100 6.37 -1.30 3.03
N LEU A 101 7.50 -1.97 3.27
CA LEU A 101 7.56 -3.32 3.84
C LEU A 101 8.36 -3.28 5.14
N PRO A 102 8.07 -4.16 6.13
CA PRO A 102 8.90 -4.26 7.32
C PRO A 102 10.28 -4.80 6.95
N ASP A 103 11.33 -4.19 7.49
CA ASP A 103 12.65 -4.80 7.44
C ASP A 103 12.71 -5.95 8.45
N LEU A 104 12.51 -7.18 7.99
CA LEU A 104 12.44 -8.37 8.87
C LEU A 104 13.74 -8.64 9.63
N GLU A 105 14.87 -8.06 9.25
CA GLU A 105 16.14 -8.20 9.96
C GLU A 105 16.31 -7.12 11.05
N ARG A 106 15.59 -6.00 10.94
CA ARG A 106 15.76 -4.83 11.82
C ARG A 106 14.55 -4.50 12.66
N ILE A 107 13.35 -4.94 12.28
CA ILE A 107 12.11 -4.65 13.00
C ILE A 107 12.16 -5.25 14.41
N GLN A 108 11.77 -4.47 15.41
CA GLN A 108 11.72 -4.87 16.81
C GLN A 108 10.38 -4.50 17.44
N PRO A 109 9.90 -5.25 18.45
CA PRO A 109 8.74 -4.87 19.23
C PRO A 109 8.93 -3.51 19.91
N ILE A 110 7.93 -2.64 19.83
CA ILE A 110 7.89 -1.35 20.51
C ILE A 110 7.10 -1.50 21.83
N PRO A 111 7.57 -0.97 22.96
CA PRO A 111 6.80 -1.02 24.21
C PRO A 111 5.50 -0.21 24.12
N PRO A 112 4.42 -0.66 24.76
CA PRO A 112 3.15 0.08 24.78
C PRO A 112 3.30 1.44 25.47
N PRO A 113 2.83 2.53 24.85
CA PRO A 113 2.69 3.82 25.54
C PRO A 113 1.86 3.70 26.84
N ALA A 114 2.35 4.32 27.91
CA ALA A 114 1.66 4.31 29.20
C ALA A 114 0.34 5.10 29.16
N GLY A 115 -0.60 4.75 30.04
CA GLY A 115 -1.89 5.43 30.16
C GLY A 115 -2.96 4.97 29.17
N PHE A 116 -2.71 3.89 28.43
CA PHE A 116 -3.67 3.30 27.50
C PHE A 116 -3.81 1.80 27.77
N SER A 117 -4.95 1.24 27.39
CA SER A 117 -5.13 -0.20 27.23
C SER A 117 -5.20 -0.57 25.76
N TYR A 118 -4.82 -1.81 25.45
CA TYR A 118 -4.70 -2.29 24.08
C TYR A 118 -5.37 -3.64 23.93
N GLU A 119 -5.95 -3.87 22.76
CA GLU A 119 -6.69 -5.09 22.44
C GLU A 119 -6.47 -5.46 20.98
N VAL A 120 -6.27 -6.75 20.71
CA VAL A 120 -6.27 -7.32 19.37
C VAL A 120 -7.67 -7.83 19.09
N VAL A 121 -8.20 -7.48 17.92
CA VAL A 121 -9.60 -7.73 17.55
C VAL A 121 -9.61 -8.47 16.22
N GLU A 122 -10.31 -9.60 16.17
CA GLU A 122 -10.43 -10.46 14.99
C GLU A 122 -11.67 -10.08 14.15
N GLU A 123 -11.74 -10.64 12.94
CA GLU A 123 -12.73 -10.33 11.90
C GLU A 123 -14.19 -10.23 12.38
N ASN A 124 -14.64 -11.18 13.20
CA ASN A 124 -16.02 -11.25 13.70
C ASN A 124 -16.42 -10.05 14.57
N GLU A 125 -15.44 -9.34 15.12
CA GLU A 125 -15.65 -8.23 16.03
C GLU A 125 -15.44 -6.87 15.36
N ILE A 126 -14.85 -6.80 14.16
CA ILE A 126 -14.51 -5.55 13.45
C ILE A 126 -15.73 -4.66 13.18
N LEU A 127 -16.89 -5.25 12.86
CA LEU A 127 -18.11 -4.48 12.56
C LEU A 127 -18.59 -3.61 13.72
N ARG A 128 -18.17 -3.90 14.97
CA ARG A 128 -18.49 -3.04 16.13
C ARG A 128 -17.87 -1.64 16.05
N PHE A 129 -16.89 -1.46 15.18
CA PHE A 129 -16.19 -0.19 14.97
C PHE A 129 -16.77 0.62 13.80
N MET A 130 -17.84 0.13 13.16
CA MET A 130 -18.56 0.88 12.14
C MET A 130 -19.12 2.18 12.73
N GLY A 131 -18.88 3.30 12.06
CA GLY A 131 -19.36 4.62 12.48
C GLY A 131 -18.53 5.31 13.56
N LEU A 132 -17.34 4.81 13.88
CA LEU A 132 -16.40 5.55 14.73
C LEU A 132 -15.81 6.75 13.97
N GLU A 133 -16.31 7.94 14.31
CA GLU A 133 -15.84 9.20 13.74
C GLU A 133 -14.33 9.44 14.01
N GLY A 134 -13.61 9.82 12.97
CA GLY A 134 -12.18 10.13 13.03
C GLY A 134 -11.26 8.91 13.08
N LEU A 135 -11.77 7.70 12.84
CA LEU A 135 -11.00 6.44 12.76
C LEU A 135 -11.28 5.63 11.48
N GLU A 136 -11.96 6.23 10.51
CA GLU A 136 -12.50 5.58 9.32
C GLU A 136 -11.39 5.08 8.38
N ASN A 137 -10.23 5.73 8.37
CA ASN A 137 -9.09 5.33 7.53
C ASN A 137 -8.33 4.11 8.06
N ALA A 138 -8.60 3.69 9.30
CA ALA A 138 -7.89 2.57 9.91
C ALA A 138 -8.42 1.20 9.46
N ILE A 139 -9.72 1.12 9.13
CA ILE A 139 -10.42 -0.14 8.86
C ILE A 139 -11.38 -0.01 7.68
N VAL A 140 -11.70 -1.15 7.07
CA VAL A 140 -12.75 -1.29 6.07
C VAL A 140 -13.91 -2.02 6.72
N THR A 141 -15.06 -1.35 6.78
CA THR A 141 -16.32 -1.89 7.35
C THR A 141 -17.43 -2.02 6.32
N ASP A 142 -17.22 -1.53 5.08
CA ASP A 142 -18.16 -1.65 3.98
C ASP A 142 -18.15 -3.10 3.45
N PRO A 143 -19.24 -3.88 3.65
CA PRO A 143 -19.29 -5.29 3.25
C PRO A 143 -19.31 -5.48 1.73
N HIS A 144 -19.55 -4.42 0.94
CA HIS A 144 -19.52 -4.46 -0.52
C HIS A 144 -18.10 -4.33 -1.10
N ARG A 145 -17.10 -4.05 -0.26
CA ARG A 145 -15.70 -4.04 -0.69
C ARG A 145 -15.22 -5.48 -0.94
N PRO A 146 -14.40 -5.70 -1.98
CA PRO A 146 -13.88 -7.03 -2.30
C PRO A 146 -12.75 -7.49 -1.36
N TYR A 147 -12.43 -6.70 -0.34
CA TYR A 147 -11.50 -6.98 0.74
C TYR A 147 -12.07 -6.36 2.02
N GLN A 148 -11.77 -6.97 3.17
CA GLN A 148 -12.27 -6.58 4.47
C GLN A 148 -11.11 -6.45 5.46
N THR A 149 -11.30 -5.66 6.51
CA THR A 149 -10.41 -5.73 7.67
C THR A 149 -10.66 -7.03 8.40
N VAL A 150 -9.62 -7.86 8.52
CA VAL A 150 -9.70 -9.19 9.15
C VAL A 150 -9.05 -9.21 10.53
N LEU A 151 -8.31 -8.15 10.87
CA LEU A 151 -7.57 -8.04 12.12
C LEU A 151 -7.35 -6.56 12.45
N ALA A 152 -7.48 -6.19 13.72
CA ALA A 152 -7.19 -4.85 14.20
C ALA A 152 -6.47 -4.86 15.55
N VAL A 153 -5.74 -3.79 15.83
CA VAL A 153 -5.22 -3.47 17.17
C VAL A 153 -5.76 -2.11 17.55
N ILE A 154 -6.41 -2.02 18.70
CA ILE A 154 -7.02 -0.79 19.21
C ILE A 154 -6.30 -0.27 20.44
N ALA A 155 -6.28 1.06 20.60
CA ALA A 155 -5.86 1.74 21.82
C ALA A 155 -7.08 2.39 22.47
N LYS A 156 -7.23 2.20 23.78
CA LYS A 156 -8.29 2.79 24.60
C LYS A 156 -7.71 3.70 25.68
N HIS A 157 -8.36 4.85 25.90
CA HIS A 157 -8.11 5.75 27.02
C HIS A 157 -9.41 5.94 27.80
N ASN A 158 -9.44 5.57 29.08
CA ASN A 158 -10.63 5.58 29.93
C ASN A 158 -11.84 4.87 29.28
N GLY A 159 -11.59 3.69 28.68
CA GLY A 159 -12.62 2.87 28.02
C GLY A 159 -13.02 3.32 26.61
N LYS A 160 -12.63 4.51 26.16
CA LYS A 160 -12.93 5.02 24.80
C LYS A 160 -11.82 4.65 23.83
N ILE A 161 -12.18 4.24 22.61
CA ILE A 161 -11.21 3.98 21.53
C ILE A 161 -10.66 5.31 21.03
N VAL A 162 -9.33 5.43 21.00
CA VAL A 162 -8.63 6.67 20.64
C VAL A 162 -7.64 6.49 19.49
N GLY A 163 -7.41 5.25 19.07
CA GLY A 163 -6.59 4.92 17.92
C GLY A 163 -6.76 3.47 17.53
N MET A 164 -6.58 3.18 16.26
CA MET A 164 -6.77 1.84 15.70
C MET A 164 -5.86 1.62 14.50
N ALA A 165 -5.22 0.46 14.43
CA ALA A 165 -4.63 -0.06 13.21
C ALA A 165 -5.44 -1.25 12.73
N GLY A 166 -5.73 -1.34 11.43
CA GLY A 166 -6.45 -2.46 10.81
C GLY A 166 -5.67 -3.08 9.66
N ALA A 167 -5.71 -4.40 9.53
CA ALA A 167 -5.12 -5.14 8.43
C ALA A 167 -6.22 -5.66 7.51
N CYS A 168 -6.19 -5.22 6.24
CA CYS A 168 -7.13 -5.63 5.21
C CYS A 168 -6.54 -6.75 4.36
N ASN A 169 -7.33 -7.79 4.09
CA ASN A 169 -6.94 -8.97 3.30
C ASN A 169 -6.95 -8.70 1.78
N VAL A 170 -6.22 -7.68 1.33
CA VAL A 170 -6.22 -7.22 -0.07
C VAL A 170 -5.81 -8.31 -1.07
N CYS A 171 -4.99 -9.27 -0.67
CA CYS A 171 -4.92 -10.58 -1.31
C CYS A 171 -4.64 -11.67 -0.28
N ALA A 172 -4.57 -12.92 -0.75
CA ALA A 172 -4.27 -14.06 0.10
C ALA A 172 -2.95 -13.85 0.87
N ALA A 173 -1.87 -13.43 0.21
CA ALA A 173 -0.55 -13.41 0.82
C ALA A 173 -0.17 -12.07 1.49
N MET A 174 -0.82 -10.96 1.14
CA MET A 174 -0.46 -9.61 1.60
C MET A 174 -1.63 -8.91 2.27
N TRP A 175 -1.40 -8.38 3.47
CA TRP A 175 -2.40 -7.63 4.24
C TRP A 175 -1.96 -6.18 4.40
N GLN A 176 -2.81 -5.27 3.94
CA GLN A 176 -2.54 -3.84 3.96
C GLN A 176 -2.95 -3.23 5.30
N ILE A 177 -2.03 -2.50 5.94
CA ILE A 177 -2.25 -1.86 7.23
C ILE A 177 -2.69 -0.40 7.03
N GLY A 178 -3.85 -0.07 7.61
CA GLY A 178 -4.31 1.30 7.86
C GLY A 178 -4.15 1.67 9.34
N ILE A 179 -4.01 2.97 9.65
CA ILE A 179 -3.89 3.48 11.02
C ILE A 179 -4.51 4.86 11.11
N GLU A 180 -5.23 5.10 12.20
CA GLU A 180 -5.72 6.42 12.55
C GLU A 180 -5.68 6.59 14.08
N VAL A 181 -5.42 7.83 14.52
CA VAL A 181 -5.37 8.20 15.94
C VAL A 181 -6.08 9.55 16.07
N LEU A 182 -7.02 9.63 17.03
CA LEU A 182 -7.79 10.83 17.30
C LEU A 182 -6.86 12.02 17.59
N PRO A 183 -7.15 13.23 17.07
CA PRO A 183 -6.26 14.39 17.14
C PRO A 183 -5.66 14.66 18.52
N GLU A 184 -6.46 14.56 19.58
CA GLU A 184 -6.10 14.83 20.98
C GLU A 184 -5.23 13.73 21.63
N HIS A 185 -5.05 12.59 20.95
CA HIS A 185 -4.16 11.49 21.35
C HIS A 185 -2.95 11.32 20.43
N ARG A 186 -2.77 12.20 19.44
CA ARG A 186 -1.57 12.21 18.59
C ARG A 186 -0.33 12.60 19.39
N GLN A 187 0.84 12.29 18.81
CA GLN A 187 2.17 12.55 19.40
C GLN A 187 2.47 11.79 20.73
N LYS A 188 1.64 10.81 21.10
CA LYS A 188 1.82 9.95 22.28
C LYS A 188 2.40 8.56 21.94
N GLY A 189 2.98 8.39 20.75
CA GLY A 189 3.55 7.11 20.30
C GLY A 189 2.54 6.06 19.82
N LEU A 190 1.22 6.30 19.94
CA LEU A 190 0.17 5.33 19.63
C LEU A 190 0.25 4.75 18.21
N ALA A 191 0.38 5.61 17.18
CA ALA A 191 0.41 5.14 15.80
C ALA A 191 1.55 4.14 15.53
N SER A 192 2.76 4.44 16.03
CA SER A 192 3.91 3.55 15.89
C SER A 192 3.71 2.24 16.65
N TYR A 193 3.19 2.29 17.89
CA TYR A 193 2.91 1.07 18.65
C TYR A 193 1.85 0.18 17.99
N LEU A 194 0.72 0.77 17.57
CA LEU A 194 -0.39 0.03 16.97
C LEU A 194 0.02 -0.65 15.65
N VAL A 195 0.71 0.09 14.77
CA VAL A 195 1.23 -0.46 13.51
C VAL A 195 2.27 -1.57 13.79
N ASN A 196 3.20 -1.35 14.72
CA ASN A 196 4.21 -2.34 15.07
C ASN A 196 3.57 -3.63 15.65
N ARG A 197 2.64 -3.50 16.59
CA ARG A 197 1.92 -4.64 17.15
C ARG A 197 1.18 -5.41 16.08
N LEU A 198 0.41 -4.71 15.24
CA LEU A 198 -0.34 -5.33 14.15
C LEU A 198 0.60 -6.01 13.15
N THR A 199 1.75 -5.41 12.83
CA THR A 199 2.78 -6.01 11.96
C THR A 199 3.18 -7.40 12.45
N PHE A 200 3.49 -7.55 13.75
CA PHE A 200 3.83 -8.85 14.32
C PHE A 200 2.67 -9.84 14.28
N GLU A 201 1.43 -9.38 14.54
CA GLU A 201 0.25 -10.25 14.42
C GLU A 201 0.05 -10.78 12.98
N VAL A 202 0.26 -9.94 11.97
CA VAL A 202 0.20 -10.33 10.55
C VAL A 202 1.31 -11.32 10.19
N LEU A 203 2.55 -11.06 10.64
CA LEU A 203 3.69 -11.95 10.41
C LEU A 203 3.52 -13.31 11.09
N HIS A 204 2.99 -13.35 12.32
CA HIS A 204 2.69 -14.62 13.02
C HIS A 204 1.66 -15.46 12.29
N ARG A 205 0.77 -14.83 11.51
CA ARG A 205 -0.23 -15.49 10.65
C ARG A 205 0.34 -15.88 9.27
N GLY A 206 1.64 -15.69 9.04
CA GLY A 206 2.32 -16.07 7.80
C GLY A 206 1.96 -15.18 6.61
N ARG A 207 1.51 -13.95 6.84
CA ARG A 207 1.13 -12.99 5.79
C ARG A 207 2.15 -11.85 5.73
N VAL A 208 2.27 -11.21 4.57
CA VAL A 208 3.13 -10.04 4.37
C VAL A 208 2.35 -8.78 4.75
N PRO A 209 2.76 -8.03 5.78
CA PRO A 209 2.17 -6.72 6.05
C PRO A 209 2.69 -5.68 5.06
N THR A 210 1.81 -4.86 4.51
CA THR A 210 2.17 -3.70 3.69
C THR A 210 1.64 -2.42 4.31
N TYR A 211 2.36 -1.33 4.09
CA TYR A 211 1.96 -0.01 4.59
C TYR A 211 2.11 1.02 3.47
N ASP A 212 0.98 1.57 3.02
CA ASP A 212 0.92 2.38 1.80
C ASP A 212 0.64 3.84 2.15
N VAL A 213 1.39 4.75 1.54
CA VAL A 213 1.37 6.17 1.90
C VAL A 213 1.47 7.03 0.66
N ILE A 214 0.55 7.98 0.49
CA ILE A 214 0.72 9.03 -0.51
C ILE A 214 1.95 9.88 -0.15
N SER A 215 2.78 10.25 -1.13
CA SER A 215 4.06 10.94 -0.92
C SER A 215 3.97 12.25 -0.10
N SER A 216 2.81 12.90 -0.08
CA SER A 216 2.57 14.10 0.74
C SER A 216 2.31 13.83 2.23
N ASN A 217 1.99 12.58 2.61
CA ASN A 217 1.67 12.24 4.00
C ASN A 217 2.94 11.91 4.82
N ILE A 218 3.66 12.96 5.19
CA ILE A 218 4.91 12.89 5.96
C ILE A 218 4.70 12.25 7.34
N ALA A 219 3.54 12.47 7.98
CA ALA A 219 3.25 11.89 9.29
C ALA A 219 3.24 10.36 9.22
N SER A 220 2.59 9.80 8.21
CA SER A 220 2.50 8.36 7.99
C SER A 220 3.83 7.75 7.54
N GLN A 221 4.61 8.45 6.70
CA GLN A 221 5.99 8.02 6.37
C GLN A 221 6.90 7.97 7.61
N ARG A 222 6.78 8.95 8.53
CA ARG A 222 7.51 8.92 9.80
C ARG A 222 7.07 7.77 10.71
N VAL A 223 5.81 7.31 10.61
CA VAL A 223 5.35 6.10 11.33
C VAL A 223 6.04 4.88 10.74
N ALA A 224 5.98 4.68 9.42
CA ALA A 224 6.65 3.58 8.73
C ALA A 224 8.14 3.49 9.10
N TYR A 225 8.87 4.60 9.01
CA TYR A 225 10.28 4.66 9.42
C TYR A 225 10.49 4.26 10.89
N ARG A 226 9.70 4.80 11.82
CA ARG A 226 9.83 4.51 13.26
C ARG A 226 9.56 3.04 13.60
N VAL A 227 8.70 2.36 12.85
CA VAL A 227 8.37 0.95 13.09
C VAL A 227 9.30 -0.03 12.36
N GLY A 228 10.37 0.47 11.73
CA GLY A 228 11.35 -0.37 11.05
C GLY A 228 10.94 -0.80 9.64
N TYR A 229 10.09 -0.04 8.96
CA TYR A 229 9.77 -0.27 7.56
C TYR A 229 10.71 0.52 6.64
N TYR A 230 10.89 0.03 5.42
CA TYR A 230 11.64 0.69 4.35
C TYR A 230 10.76 0.89 3.11
N PRO A 231 11.02 1.92 2.28
CA PRO A 231 10.32 2.10 1.02
C PRO A 231 10.70 0.96 0.07
N ALA A 232 9.73 0.13 -0.31
CA ALA A 232 9.95 -1.07 -1.11
C ALA A 232 9.66 -0.84 -2.59
N PHE A 233 8.60 -0.10 -2.90
CA PHE A 233 8.23 0.26 -4.27
C PHE A 233 7.36 1.50 -4.31
N VAL A 234 7.25 2.12 -5.48
CA VAL A 234 6.41 3.29 -5.74
C VAL A 234 5.43 2.97 -6.87
N THR A 235 4.20 3.46 -6.75
CA THR A 235 3.21 3.42 -7.82
C THR A 235 2.65 4.79 -8.14
N ASP A 236 2.09 4.95 -9.34
CA ASP A 236 1.13 6.00 -9.62
C ASP A 236 -0.02 5.49 -10.50
N TRP A 237 -1.24 5.79 -10.04
CA TRP A 237 -2.51 5.53 -10.70
C TRP A 237 -3.43 6.77 -10.66
N ARG A 238 -3.00 7.86 -9.98
CA ARG A 238 -3.69 9.16 -9.98
C ARG A 238 -3.07 10.02 -11.07
N VAL A 239 -3.44 9.68 -12.30
CA VAL A 239 -2.90 10.32 -13.50
C VAL A 239 -3.90 11.27 -14.14
N ASP A 240 -3.39 12.28 -14.82
CA ASP A 240 -4.18 13.27 -15.54
C ASP A 240 -3.67 13.49 -16.96
N PHE A 241 -4.33 12.82 -17.89
CA PHE A 241 -3.96 12.83 -19.30
C PHE A 241 -4.71 13.87 -20.13
N ARG A 242 -5.51 14.77 -19.55
CA ARG A 242 -6.39 15.69 -20.30
C ARG A 242 -5.67 16.49 -21.39
N GLU A 243 -4.42 16.85 -21.18
CA GLU A 243 -3.59 17.61 -22.13
C GLU A 243 -2.87 16.72 -23.17
N PHE A 244 -2.86 15.41 -22.95
CA PHE A 244 -2.13 14.41 -23.75
C PHE A 244 -3.05 13.54 -24.59
N GLU A 245 -4.34 13.58 -24.30
CA GLU A 245 -5.36 13.03 -25.17
C GLU A 245 -5.51 13.98 -26.34
N SER A 246 -5.19 13.52 -27.55
CA SER A 246 -5.61 14.22 -28.75
C SER A 246 -7.09 14.53 -28.60
N LYS A 247 -7.51 15.80 -28.79
CA LYS A 247 -8.91 16.11 -29.05
C LYS A 247 -9.27 15.29 -30.30
N SER A 248 -9.87 14.13 -30.11
CA SER A 248 -10.44 13.37 -31.22
C SER A 248 -11.38 14.33 -31.91
N LYS A 249 -11.02 14.72 -33.14
CA LYS A 249 -11.92 15.44 -34.04
C LYS A 249 -13.07 14.52 -34.41
#